data_AF-A0A1J4QCA2-F1
#
_entry.id   AF-A0A1J4QCA2-F1
#
_cell.length_a   1.000
_cell.length_b   1.000
_cell.length_c   1.000
_cell.angle_alpha   90.00
_cell.angle_beta   90.00
_cell.angle_gamma   90.00
#
_symmetry.space_group_name_H-M   'P 1'
#
loop_
_entity.id
_entity.type
_entity.pdbx_description
1 polymer ?
#
loop_
_entity_poly.entity_id
_entity_poly.type
_entity_poly.pdbx_seq_one_letter_code
_entity_poly.pdbx_strand_id
1 'polypeptide(L)'
;MSPLEQLQALDQSLLAEFADPEQLQAETMGARLAERARLLRSIIESKDTETFDAGQVAELVERSRRLIQEAEHGRTLLAEKLAGLKKGRRSVRAYQNVKRN
;
A
#
# COMPACT_ATOMS: atom_id res chain seq x y z
N MET A 1 -13.32 -13.51 -15.90
CA MET A 1 -12.10 -12.69 -15.81
C MET A 1 -10.91 -13.61 -15.65
N SER A 2 -9.85 -13.38 -16.44
CA SER A 2 -8.59 -14.10 -16.31
C SER A 2 -7.88 -13.76 -14.99
N PRO A 3 -6.95 -14.59 -14.49
CA PRO A 3 -6.14 -14.27 -13.33
C PRO A 3 -5.38 -12.94 -13.46
N LEU A 4 -4.92 -12.59 -14.67
CA LEU A 4 -4.25 -11.32 -14.96
C LEU A 4 -5.20 -10.13 -14.79
N GLU A 5 -6.41 -10.21 -15.34
CA GLU A 5 -7.41 -9.14 -15.21
C GLU A 5 -7.82 -8.92 -13.75
N GLN A 6 -7.99 -10.01 -12.99
CA GLN A 6 -8.27 -9.94 -11.56
C GLN A 6 -7.12 -9.27 -10.80
N LEU A 7 -5.88 -9.62 -11.13
CA LEU A 7 -4.70 -9.00 -10.54
C LEU A 7 -4.60 -7.51 -10.89
N GLN A 8 -4.87 -7.13 -12.15
CA GLN A 8 -4.87 -5.73 -12.58
C GLN A 8 -5.92 -4.90 -11.84
N ALA A 9 -7.14 -5.40 -11.72
CA ALA A 9 -8.21 -4.73 -10.97
C ALA A 9 -7.86 -4.57 -9.49
N LEU A 10 -7.28 -5.62 -8.89
CA LEU A 10 -6.82 -5.58 -7.50
C LEU A 10 -5.68 -4.57 -7.31
N ASP A 11 -4.67 -4.57 -8.20
CA ASP A 11 -3.56 -3.62 -8.17
C ASP A 11 -4.05 -2.18 -8.27
N GLN A 12 -5.02 -1.90 -9.16
CA GLN A 12 -5.60 -0.58 -9.32
C GLN A 12 -6.37 -0.13 -8.07
N SER A 13 -7.13 -1.04 -7.46
CA SER A 13 -7.83 -0.74 -6.20
C SER A 13 -6.86 -0.49 -5.06
N LEU A 14 -5.78 -1.27 -4.96
CA LEU A 14 -4.74 -1.08 -3.95
C LEU A 14 -4.04 0.27 -4.12
N LEU A 15 -3.69 0.65 -5.36
CA LEU A 15 -3.10 1.96 -5.65
C LEU A 15 -4.03 3.12 -5.24
N ALA A 16 -5.33 2.99 -5.48
CA ALA A 16 -6.31 3.99 -5.06
C ALA A 16 -6.39 4.11 -3.52
N GLU A 17 -6.31 3.01 -2.80
CA GLU A 17 -6.29 3.00 -1.34
C GLU A 17 -5.00 3.58 -0.76
N PHE A 18 -3.85 3.27 -1.37
CA PHE A 18 -2.57 3.85 -0.94
C PHE A 18 -2.48 5.37 -1.17
N ALA A 19 -3.30 5.94 -2.07
CA ALA A 19 -3.39 7.38 -2.26
C ALA A 19 -3.95 8.12 -1.02
N ASP A 20 -4.67 7.41 -0.14
CA ASP A 20 -5.11 7.94 1.16
C ASP A 20 -4.69 7.02 2.32
N PRO A 21 -3.42 7.11 2.76
CA PRO A 21 -2.86 6.19 3.74
C PRO A 21 -3.52 6.27 5.13
N GLU A 22 -4.27 7.33 5.42
CA GLU A 22 -4.95 7.50 6.72
C GLU A 22 -6.21 6.64 6.84
N GLN A 23 -6.81 6.24 5.72
CA GLN A 23 -8.01 5.42 5.68
C GLN A 23 -7.71 3.92 5.56
N LEU A 24 -6.43 3.55 5.50
CA LEU A 24 -6.02 2.16 5.36
C LEU A 24 -6.41 1.34 6.59
N GLN A 25 -7.21 0.30 6.36
CA GLN A 25 -7.57 -0.67 7.37
C GLN A 25 -6.61 -1.87 7.31
N ALA A 26 -5.87 -2.12 8.39
CA ALA A 26 -4.79 -3.12 8.39
C ALA A 26 -5.29 -4.54 8.08
N GLU A 27 -6.44 -4.92 8.62
CA GLU A 27 -7.02 -6.26 8.45
C GLU A 27 -7.45 -6.53 7.00
N THR A 28 -8.10 -5.55 6.36
CA THR A 28 -8.54 -5.68 4.97
C THR A 28 -7.35 -5.62 4.01
N MET A 29 -6.36 -4.77 4.29
CA MET A 29 -5.14 -4.67 3.49
C MET A 29 -4.34 -5.97 3.48
N GLY A 30 -4.20 -6.62 4.65
CA GLY A 30 -3.52 -7.92 4.75
C GLY A 30 -4.18 -9.00 3.90
N ALA A 31 -5.51 -9.09 3.93
CA ALA A 31 -6.26 -10.05 3.12
C ALA A 31 -6.10 -9.79 1.61
N ARG A 32 -6.11 -8.52 1.19
CA ARG A 32 -5.96 -8.13 -0.22
C ARG A 32 -4.55 -8.38 -0.75
N LEU A 33 -3.51 -8.11 0.05
CA LEU A 33 -2.14 -8.43 -0.32
C LEU A 33 -1.90 -9.94 -0.41
N ALA A 34 -2.53 -10.72 0.47
CA ALA A 34 -2.51 -12.18 0.38
C ALA A 34 -3.19 -12.69 -0.90
N GLU A 35 -4.35 -12.13 -1.27
CA GLU A 35 -5.01 -12.48 -2.54
C GLU A 35 -4.17 -12.09 -3.75
N ARG A 36 -3.53 -10.92 -3.72
CA ARG A 36 -2.57 -10.48 -4.75
C ARG A 36 -1.44 -11.49 -4.93
N ALA A 37 -0.85 -11.96 -3.82
CA ALA A 37 0.21 -12.96 -3.84
C ALA A 37 -0.28 -14.30 -4.40
N ARG A 38 -1.51 -14.70 -4.08
CA ARG A 38 -2.15 -15.91 -4.63
C ARG A 38 -2.35 -15.81 -6.14
N LEU A 39 -2.85 -14.67 -6.63
CA LEU A 39 -3.05 -14.42 -8.06
C LEU A 39 -1.72 -14.42 -8.83
N LEU A 40 -0.70 -13.74 -8.30
CA LEU A 40 0.65 -13.75 -8.88
C LEU A 40 1.21 -15.17 -8.97
N ARG A 41 1.05 -15.97 -7.91
CA ARG A 41 1.48 -17.37 -7.90
C ARG A 41 0.73 -18.18 -8.96
N SER A 42 -0.58 -18.02 -9.06
CA SER A 42 -1.40 -18.69 -10.08
C SER A 42 -0.96 -18.33 -11.51
N ILE A 43 -0.56 -17.08 -11.75
CA ILE A 43 -0.07 -16.61 -13.06
C ILE A 43 1.29 -17.23 -13.38
N ILE A 44 2.20 -17.29 -12.40
CA ILE A 44 3.53 -17.89 -12.57
C ILE A 44 3.42 -19.41 -12.78
N GLU A 45 2.55 -20.07 -12.03
CA GLU A 45 2.36 -21.53 -12.09
C GLU A 45 1.50 -21.98 -13.27
N SER A 46 0.72 -21.06 -13.87
CA SER A 46 0.00 -21.38 -15.09
C SER A 46 0.98 -21.67 -16.24
N LYS A 47 0.87 -22.88 -16.80
CA LYS A 47 1.63 -23.30 -18.00
C LYS A 47 1.28 -22.48 -19.25
N ASP A 48 0.25 -21.64 -19.17
CA ASP A 48 -0.11 -20.61 -20.13
C ASP A 48 0.85 -19.40 -20.11
N THR A 49 2.06 -19.57 -19.58
CA THR A 49 3.11 -18.55 -19.59
C THR A 49 3.59 -18.23 -21.02
N GLU A 50 3.28 -19.09 -22.00
CA GLU A 50 3.43 -18.80 -23.43
C GLU A 50 2.49 -17.68 -23.95
N THR A 51 1.47 -17.28 -23.18
CA THR A 51 0.51 -16.24 -23.57
C THR A 51 0.86 -14.83 -23.08
N PHE A 52 1.88 -14.66 -22.23
CA PHE A 52 2.31 -13.34 -21.78
C PHE A 52 3.40 -12.78 -22.68
N ASP A 53 3.10 -11.68 -23.37
CA ASP A 53 4.14 -10.95 -24.09
C ASP A 53 5.06 -10.17 -23.13
N ALA A 54 6.23 -9.77 -23.61
CA ALA A 54 7.21 -9.03 -22.82
C ALA A 54 6.67 -7.68 -22.30
N GLY A 55 5.73 -7.06 -23.02
CA GLY A 55 5.06 -5.82 -22.62
C GLY A 55 4.16 -6.03 -21.41
N GLN A 56 3.36 -7.09 -21.38
CA GLN A 56 2.49 -7.43 -20.27
C GLN A 56 3.29 -7.74 -18.99
N VAL A 57 4.44 -8.41 -19.13
CA VAL A 57 5.36 -8.65 -18.00
C VAL A 57 5.97 -7.33 -17.51
N ALA A 58 6.44 -6.47 -18.42
CA ALA A 58 6.97 -5.15 -18.07
C ALA A 58 5.93 -4.29 -17.33
N GLU A 59 4.68 -4.24 -17.82
CA GLU A 59 3.61 -3.52 -17.15
C GLU A 59 3.29 -4.07 -15.75
N LEU A 60 3.31 -5.40 -15.58
CA LEU A 60 3.10 -6.03 -14.28
C LEU A 60 4.21 -5.67 -13.28
N VAL A 61 5.46 -5.64 -13.75
CA VAL A 61 6.61 -5.21 -12.95
C VAL A 61 6.47 -3.74 -12.56
N GLU A 62 6.11 -2.87 -13.51
CA GLU A 62 5.92 -1.44 -13.25
C GLU A 62 4.78 -1.17 -12.27
N ARG A 63 3.62 -1.86 -12.38
CA ARG A 63 2.55 -1.77 -11.38
C ARG A 63 3.02 -2.20 -10.00
N SER A 64 3.81 -3.27 -9.92
CA SER A 64 4.36 -3.76 -8.65
C SER A 64 5.34 -2.75 -8.03
N ARG A 65 6.20 -2.13 -8.84
CA ARG A 65 7.10 -1.06 -8.38
C ARG A 65 6.32 0.14 -7.85
N ARG A 66 5.27 0.55 -8.56
CA ARG A 66 4.41 1.67 -8.14
C ARG A 66 3.73 1.38 -6.81
N LEU A 67 3.18 0.18 -6.62
CA LEU A 67 2.56 -0.21 -5.34
C LEU A 67 3.55 -0.11 -4.17
N ILE A 68 4.80 -0.54 -4.37
CA ILE A 68 5.85 -0.42 -3.34
C ILE A 68 6.16 1.05 -3.04
N GLN A 69 6.28 1.89 -4.07
CA GLN A 69 6.55 3.31 -3.91
C GLN A 69 5.45 4.02 -3.13
N GLU A 70 4.17 3.77 -3.46
CA GLU A 70 3.04 4.38 -2.76
C GLU A 70 2.95 3.90 -1.30
N ALA A 71 3.22 2.62 -1.04
CA ALA A 71 3.26 2.09 0.32
C ALA A 71 4.36 2.73 1.18
N GLU A 72 5.56 2.90 0.62
CA GLU A 72 6.68 3.58 1.28
C GLU A 72 6.40 5.08 1.50
N HIS A 73 5.78 5.73 0.52
CA HIS A 73 5.34 7.12 0.63
C HIS A 73 4.31 7.29 1.75
N GLY A 74 3.27 6.45 1.76
CA GLY A 74 2.25 6.46 2.82
C GLY A 74 2.83 6.21 4.20
N ARG A 75 3.77 5.26 4.34
CA ARG A 75 4.51 5.02 5.59
C ARG A 75 5.24 6.28 6.07
N THR A 76 5.90 6.98 5.16
CA THR A 76 6.66 8.20 5.47
C THR A 76 5.72 9.31 5.94
N LEU A 77 4.63 9.56 5.23
CA LEU A 77 3.61 10.55 5.60
C LEU A 77 3.01 10.27 6.99
N LEU A 78 2.64 9.02 7.27
CA LEU A 78 2.09 8.64 8.58
C LEU A 78 3.12 8.81 9.70
N ALA A 79 4.39 8.48 9.44
CA ALA A 79 5.47 8.67 10.40
C ALA A 79 5.70 10.16 10.73
N GLU A 80 5.69 11.04 9.73
CA GLU A 80 5.80 12.48 9.91
C GLU A 80 4.62 13.05 10.71
N LYS A 81 3.39 12.66 10.37
CA LYS A 81 2.19 13.07 11.11
C LYS A 81 2.25 12.62 12.57
N LEU A 82 2.67 11.38 12.83
CA LEU A 82 2.86 10.87 14.19
C LEU A 82 3.91 11.67 14.98
N ALA A 83 5.02 12.04 14.34
CA ALA A 83 6.04 12.88 14.95
C ALA A 83 5.50 14.27 15.30
N GLY A 84 4.72 14.88 14.40
CA GLY A 84 4.02 16.15 14.63
C GLY A 84 3.06 16.08 15.83
N LEU A 85 2.23 15.04 15.92
CA LEU A 85 1.31 14.83 17.04
C LEU A 85 2.04 14.66 18.38
N LYS A 86 3.14 13.90 18.40
CA LYS A 86 3.96 13.74 19.62
C LYS A 86 4.57 15.06 20.07
N LYS A 87 5.03 15.90 19.13
CA LYS A 87 5.54 17.26 19.44
C LYS A 87 4.44 18.15 20.02
N GLY A 88 3.24 18.14 19.44
CA GLY A 88 2.08 18.88 19.95
C GLY A 88 1.66 18.44 21.36
N ARG A 89 1.63 17.14 21.65
CA ARG A 89 1.35 16.65 23.02
C ARG A 89 2.41 17.12 24.03
N ARG A 90 3.68 17.17 23.63
CA ARG A 90 4.78 17.63 24.50
C ARG A 90 4.67 19.12 24.80
N SER A 91 4.34 19.96 23.82
CA SER A 91 4.16 21.41 24.03
C SER A 91 2.96 21.72 24.92
N VAL A 92 1.83 21.03 24.72
CA VAL A 92 0.63 21.20 25.57
C VAL A 92 0.91 20.85 27.03
N ARG A 93 1.61 19.74 27.28
CA ARG A 93 2.03 19.36 28.65
C ARG A 93 2.95 20.39 29.28
N ALA A 94 3.93 20.90 28.53
CA ALA A 94 4.84 21.94 29.02
C ALA A 94 4.07 23.23 29.40
N TYR A 95 3.14 23.66 28.55
CA TYR A 95 2.31 24.84 28.83
C TYR A 95 1.42 24.66 30.06
N GLN A 96 0.77 23.50 30.22
CA GLN A 96 -0.05 23.19 31.39
C GLN A 96 0.77 23.17 32.69
N ASN A 97 2.02 22.68 32.64
CA ASN A 97 2.91 22.68 33.80
C ASN A 97 3.35 24.10 34.19
N VAL A 98 3.57 24.99 33.23
CA VAL A 98 3.90 26.41 33.52
C VAL A 98 2.68 27.16 34.06
N LYS A 99 1.47 26.89 33.56
CA LYS A 99 0.24 27.58 34.01
C LYS A 99 -0.23 27.14 35.41
N ARG A 100 0.15 25.96 35.88
CA ARG A 100 -0.23 25.42 37.20
C ARG A 100 0.73 25.79 38.32
N ASN A 101 1.92 26.30 38.01
CA ASN A 101 2.89 26.85 38.95
C ASN A 101 2.78 28.38 38.98
#